data_AF-A0A6J4XRK6-F1
#
_entry.id   AF-A0A6J4XRK6-F1
#
_cell.length_a   1.000
_cell.length_b   1.000
_cell.length_c   1.000
_cell.angle_alpha   90.00
_cell.angle_beta   90.00
_cell.angle_gamma   90.00
#
_symmetry.space_group_name_H-M   'P 1'
#
loop_
_entity.id
_entity.type
_entity.pdbx_description
1 polymer ?
#
loop_
_entity_poly.entity_id
_entity_poly.type
_entity_poly.pdbx_seq_one_letter_code
_entity_poly.pdbx_strand_id
1 'polypeptide(L)'
;MKATARILIFVILLSPATVIAGTVPEIDVEALFAEKKALVKEAMQLTEKEGAVFWPLYSDYEKIDMDIFKKRSEHIRKYVRERNGLSDKKAALMMKEYLQIEAEALDSKRAMVKKFSDHLPAKKVYQYFVMEELLEAGFFSQIGENLPVIK
;
A
#
# COMPACT_ATOMS: atom_id res chain seq x y z
N MET A 1 -0.67 21.45 -4.09
CA MET A 1 -0.90 21.32 -5.54
C MET A 1 0.21 20.56 -6.28
N LYS A 2 1.51 20.83 -6.06
CA LYS A 2 2.59 20.13 -6.79
C LYS A 2 2.79 18.65 -6.37
N ALA A 3 2.76 18.35 -5.07
CA ALA A 3 2.91 16.98 -4.57
C ALA A 3 1.68 16.07 -4.86
N THR A 4 0.47 16.61 -4.71
CA THR A 4 -0.78 15.89 -5.05
C THR A 4 -0.91 15.59 -6.54
N ALA A 5 -0.43 16.50 -7.40
CA ALA A 5 -0.37 16.26 -8.84
C ALA A 5 0.65 15.16 -9.19
N ARG A 6 1.76 15.04 -8.45
CA ARG A 6 2.74 13.95 -8.64
C ARG A 6 2.26 12.59 -8.12
N ILE A 7 1.55 12.54 -7.00
CA ILE A 7 0.91 11.30 -6.52
C ILE A 7 -0.10 10.79 -7.58
N LEU A 8 -0.85 11.70 -8.23
CA LEU A 8 -1.73 11.37 -9.37
C LEU A 8 -0.98 11.04 -10.67
N ILE A 9 0.19 11.64 -10.93
CA ILE A 9 1.01 11.39 -12.13
C ILE A 9 1.83 10.09 -12.01
N PHE A 10 2.20 9.67 -10.81
CA PHE A 10 2.89 8.40 -10.57
C PHE A 10 1.98 7.19 -10.81
N VAL A 11 0.66 7.37 -10.63
CA VAL A 11 -0.36 6.37 -10.98
C VAL A 11 -0.43 6.13 -12.50
N ILE A 12 0.19 6.98 -13.34
CA ILE A 12 0.08 6.94 -14.81
C ILE A 12 1.40 6.49 -15.51
N LEU A 13 2.55 6.46 -14.81
CA LEU A 13 3.87 6.29 -15.44
C LEU A 13 4.59 4.95 -15.20
N LEU A 14 3.98 3.99 -14.48
CA LEU A 14 4.35 2.59 -14.70
C LEU A 14 3.82 2.22 -16.08
N SER A 15 4.72 2.03 -17.04
CA SER A 15 4.44 1.70 -18.43
C SER A 15 3.23 0.77 -18.58
N PRO A 16 2.36 0.96 -19.58
CA PRO A 16 1.42 -0.08 -19.98
C PRO A 16 2.24 -1.22 -20.59
N ALA A 17 2.84 -2.05 -19.75
CA ALA A 17 2.94 -3.45 -20.11
C ALA A 17 1.48 -3.83 -20.41
N THR A 18 1.21 -4.25 -21.64
CA THR A 18 -0.07 -4.84 -22.00
C THR A 18 -0.33 -6.00 -21.03
N VAL A 19 -0.99 -5.72 -19.92
CA VAL A 19 -1.50 -6.73 -19.00
C VAL A 19 -2.63 -7.38 -19.78
N ILE A 20 -2.35 -8.54 -20.34
CA ILE A 20 -3.39 -9.34 -20.98
C ILE A 20 -4.38 -9.71 -19.88
N ALA A 21 -5.63 -9.29 -20.02
CA ALA A 21 -6.67 -9.55 -19.03
C ALA A 21 -6.66 -11.02 -18.59
N GLY A 22 -6.38 -11.27 -17.32
CA GLY A 22 -6.34 -12.61 -16.74
C GLY A 22 -4.95 -13.24 -16.52
N THR A 23 -3.86 -12.56 -16.86
CA THR A 23 -2.49 -12.93 -16.42
C THR A 23 -2.25 -12.54 -14.97
N VAL A 24 -1.38 -13.27 -14.27
CA VAL A 24 -0.96 -12.93 -12.90
C VAL A 24 -0.28 -11.55 -12.93
N PRO A 25 -0.74 -10.57 -12.13
CA PRO A 25 -0.13 -9.25 -12.13
C PRO A 25 1.31 -9.34 -11.59
N GLU A 26 2.22 -8.67 -12.29
CA GLU A 26 3.55 -8.39 -11.78
C GLU A 26 3.42 -7.26 -10.75
N ILE A 27 3.75 -7.57 -9.49
CA ILE A 27 3.63 -6.63 -8.38
C ILE A 27 4.99 -6.61 -7.67
N ASP A 28 5.78 -5.58 -7.95
CA ASP A 28 7.08 -5.32 -7.32
C ASP A 28 6.87 -4.43 -6.07
N VAL A 29 6.79 -5.07 -4.91
CA VAL A 29 6.53 -4.37 -3.64
C VAL A 29 7.76 -3.56 -3.22
N GLU A 30 8.95 -4.06 -3.48
CA GLU A 30 10.21 -3.40 -3.17
C GLU A 30 10.37 -2.08 -3.94
N ALA A 31 10.09 -2.09 -5.25
CA ALA A 31 10.10 -0.89 -6.08
C ALA A 31 9.07 0.13 -5.57
N LEU A 32 7.85 -0.31 -5.26
CA LEU A 32 6.81 0.55 -4.71
C LEU A 32 7.28 1.26 -3.41
N PHE A 33 7.88 0.52 -2.49
CA PHE A 33 8.33 1.07 -1.22
C PHE A 33 9.54 2.01 -1.37
N ALA A 34 10.43 1.73 -2.33
CA ALA A 34 11.52 2.64 -2.66
C ALA A 34 11.00 4.01 -3.15
N GLU A 35 9.95 4.01 -3.97
CA GLU A 35 9.32 5.23 -4.49
C GLU A 35 8.50 5.96 -3.43
N LYS A 36 7.73 5.21 -2.62
CA LYS A 36 6.98 5.71 -1.47
C LYS A 36 7.86 6.60 -0.59
N LYS A 37 9.05 6.15 -0.22
CA LYS A 37 9.98 6.93 0.62
C LYS A 37 10.36 8.28 0.01
N ALA A 38 10.54 8.35 -1.31
CA ALA A 38 10.83 9.61 -1.99
C ALA A 38 9.64 10.57 -1.93
N LEU A 39 8.42 10.06 -2.13
CA LEU A 39 7.18 10.84 -2.03
C LEU A 39 6.92 11.33 -0.60
N VAL A 40 7.17 10.50 0.42
CA VAL A 40 7.09 10.89 1.83
C VAL A 40 8.01 12.07 2.11
N LYS A 41 9.27 12.00 1.63
CA LYS A 41 10.25 13.07 1.81
C LYS A 41 9.78 14.40 1.20
N GLU A 42 9.22 14.36 -0.01
CA GLU A 42 8.67 15.56 -0.69
C GLU A 42 7.43 16.11 0.02
N ALA A 43 6.52 15.23 0.45
CA ALA A 43 5.22 15.60 1.01
C ALA A 43 5.32 16.14 2.44
N MET A 44 6.16 15.54 3.29
CA MET A 44 6.20 15.85 4.72
C MET A 44 6.94 17.15 5.05
N GLN A 45 7.90 17.56 4.19
CA GLN A 45 8.69 18.79 4.31
C GLN A 45 9.18 19.02 5.74
N LEU A 46 9.82 17.99 6.30
CA LEU A 46 10.27 17.99 7.69
C LEU A 46 11.51 18.87 7.83
N THR A 47 11.57 19.62 8.92
CA THR A 47 12.82 20.23 9.38
C THR A 47 13.82 19.15 9.80
N GLU A 48 15.10 19.49 9.94
CA GLU A 48 16.11 18.52 10.41
C GLU A 48 15.74 17.89 11.76
N LYS A 49 15.21 18.69 12.69
CA LYS A 49 14.79 18.22 14.02
C LYS A 49 13.60 17.26 13.94
N GLU A 50 12.58 17.59 13.14
CA GLU A 50 11.43 16.71 12.94
C GLU A 50 11.85 15.43 12.20
N GLY A 51 12.73 15.54 11.20
CA GLY A 51 13.26 14.40 10.45
C GLY A 51 14.03 13.42 11.33
N ALA A 52 14.85 13.91 12.26
CA ALA A 52 15.60 13.08 13.20
C ALA A 52 14.69 12.19 14.07
N VAL A 53 13.46 12.64 14.35
CA VAL A 53 12.44 11.88 15.10
C VAL A 53 11.59 11.02 14.16
N PHE A 54 11.18 11.55 13.02
CA PHE A 54 10.26 10.90 12.09
C PHE A 54 10.89 9.69 11.39
N TRP A 55 12.10 9.81 10.84
CA TRP A 55 12.68 8.77 9.98
C TRP A 55 12.91 7.42 10.68
N PRO A 56 13.33 7.36 11.97
CA PRO A 56 13.36 6.11 12.71
C PRO A 56 11.98 5.46 12.85
N LEU A 57 10.96 6.24 13.23
CA LEU A 57 9.58 5.75 13.39
C LEU A 57 9.00 5.27 12.04
N TYR A 58 9.28 6.00 10.97
CA TYR A 58 8.94 5.63 9.60
C TYR A 58 9.57 4.30 9.21
N SER A 59 10.88 4.12 9.43
CA SER A 59 11.60 2.88 9.07
C SER A 59 11.03 1.64 9.78
N ASP A 60 10.64 1.77 11.05
CA ASP A 60 10.04 0.66 11.79
C ASP A 60 8.64 0.32 11.29
N TYR A 61 7.83 1.33 10.95
CA TYR A 61 6.51 1.13 10.37
C TYR A 61 6.59 0.58 8.94
N GLU A 62 7.49 1.10 8.11
CA GLU A 62 7.67 0.74 6.70
C GLU A 62 7.96 -0.75 6.53
N LYS A 63 8.74 -1.36 7.43
CA LYS A 63 9.00 -2.80 7.41
C LYS A 63 7.73 -3.63 7.59
N ILE A 64 6.91 -3.27 8.57
CA ILE A 64 5.66 -3.97 8.87
C ILE A 64 4.68 -3.81 7.70
N ASP A 65 4.57 -2.58 7.20
CA ASP A 65 3.69 -2.25 6.09
C ASP A 65 4.11 -2.97 4.79
N MET A 66 5.41 -3.05 4.51
CA MET A 66 5.93 -3.81 3.36
C MET A 66 5.56 -5.30 3.43
N ASP A 67 5.65 -5.92 4.61
CA ASP A 67 5.25 -7.32 4.80
C ASP A 67 3.75 -7.52 4.55
N ILE A 68 2.92 -6.57 4.99
CA ILE A 68 1.47 -6.58 4.76
C ILE A 68 1.17 -6.44 3.26
N PHE A 69 1.86 -5.54 2.56
CA PHE A 69 1.74 -5.39 1.11
C PHE A 69 2.17 -6.65 0.34
N LYS A 70 3.21 -7.36 0.81
CA LYS A 70 3.60 -8.66 0.25
C LYS A 70 2.49 -9.70 0.41
N LYS A 71 1.84 -9.76 1.58
CA LYS A 71 0.68 -10.63 1.81
C LYS A 71 -0.50 -10.27 0.90
N ARG A 72 -0.85 -8.99 0.79
CA ARG A 72 -1.91 -8.50 -0.13
C ARG A 72 -1.60 -8.90 -1.58
N SER A 73 -0.37 -8.66 -2.02
CA SER A 73 0.08 -8.98 -3.38
C SER A 73 0.00 -10.48 -3.65
N GLU A 74 0.40 -11.33 -2.71
CA GLU A 74 0.30 -12.78 -2.86
C GLU A 74 -1.14 -13.27 -2.88
N HIS A 75 -2.01 -12.68 -2.05
CA HIS A 75 -3.45 -12.97 -2.06
C HIS A 75 -4.07 -12.65 -3.43
N ILE A 76 -3.73 -11.50 -4.01
CA ILE A 76 -4.16 -11.11 -5.36
C ILE A 76 -3.66 -12.10 -6.42
N ARG A 77 -2.37 -12.46 -6.38
CA ARG A 77 -1.81 -13.45 -7.32
C ARG A 77 -2.50 -14.81 -7.18
N LYS A 78 -2.79 -15.24 -5.95
CA LYS A 78 -3.54 -16.47 -5.67
C LYS A 78 -4.96 -16.40 -6.25
N TYR A 79 -5.66 -15.28 -6.06
CA TYR A 79 -6.97 -15.05 -6.68
C TYR A 79 -6.91 -15.23 -8.19
N VAL A 80 -5.97 -14.55 -8.85
CA VAL A 80 -5.83 -14.64 -10.30
C VAL A 80 -5.55 -16.08 -10.74
N ARG A 81 -4.69 -16.83 -10.04
CA ARG A 81 -4.42 -18.24 -10.40
C ARG A 81 -5.61 -19.18 -10.18
N GLU A 82 -6.34 -19.00 -9.08
CA GLU A 82 -7.34 -19.98 -8.60
C GLU A 82 -8.78 -19.62 -8.96
N ARG A 83 -9.05 -18.44 -9.54
CA ARG A 83 -10.41 -17.96 -9.85
C ARG A 83 -11.25 -18.89 -10.72
N ASN A 84 -10.63 -19.66 -11.62
CA ASN A 84 -11.35 -20.56 -12.52
C ASN A 84 -11.68 -21.86 -11.77
N GLY A 85 -12.97 -22.15 -11.56
CA GLY A 85 -13.39 -23.34 -10.80
C GLY A 85 -13.24 -23.17 -9.28
N LEU A 86 -13.30 -21.93 -8.79
CA LEU A 86 -13.24 -21.64 -7.36
C LEU A 86 -14.49 -22.18 -6.65
N SER A 87 -14.32 -23.22 -5.83
CA SER A 87 -15.42 -23.72 -4.98
C SER A 87 -15.80 -22.74 -3.89
N ASP A 88 -17.06 -22.76 -3.44
CA ASP A 88 -17.55 -21.94 -2.32
C ASP A 88 -16.70 -22.07 -1.06
N LYS A 89 -16.27 -23.30 -0.74
CA LYS A 89 -15.40 -23.57 0.42
C LYS A 89 -14.07 -22.83 0.29
N LYS A 90 -13.48 -22.81 -0.91
CA LYS A 90 -12.21 -22.12 -1.16
C LYS A 90 -12.42 -20.60 -1.18
N ALA A 91 -13.51 -20.11 -1.76
CA ALA A 91 -13.88 -18.70 -1.72
C ALA A 91 -14.03 -18.19 -0.27
N ALA A 92 -14.68 -18.96 0.61
CA ALA A 92 -14.80 -18.63 2.03
C ALA A 92 -13.43 -18.51 2.73
N LEU A 93 -12.48 -19.40 2.43
CA LEU A 93 -11.12 -19.32 2.96
C LEU A 93 -10.37 -18.10 2.43
N MET A 94 -10.48 -17.81 1.13
CA MET A 94 -9.86 -16.62 0.52
C MET A 94 -10.41 -15.32 1.10
N MET A 95 -11.72 -15.24 1.37
CA MET A 95 -12.31 -14.09 2.05
C MET A 95 -11.78 -13.94 3.48
N LYS A 96 -11.64 -15.04 4.22
CA LYS A 96 -11.07 -15.00 5.57
C LYS A 96 -9.61 -14.52 5.56
N GLU A 97 -8.80 -15.02 4.63
CA GLU A 97 -7.41 -14.58 4.45
C GLU A 97 -7.35 -13.08 4.11
N TYR A 98 -8.20 -12.61 3.19
CA TYR A 98 -8.29 -11.19 2.85
C TYR A 98 -8.62 -10.32 4.07
N LEU A 99 -9.69 -10.66 4.80
CA LEU A 99 -10.11 -9.90 5.98
C LEU A 99 -9.05 -9.89 7.09
N GLN A 100 -8.28 -10.98 7.23
CA GLN A 100 -7.17 -11.04 8.17
C GLN A 100 -6.05 -10.05 7.77
N ILE A 101 -5.71 -9.98 6.49
CA ILE A 101 -4.71 -9.03 5.99
C ILE A 101 -5.18 -7.57 6.19
N GLU A 102 -6.46 -7.29 5.95
CA GLU A 102 -7.04 -5.95 6.21
C GLU A 102 -7.02 -5.59 7.69
N ALA A 103 -7.29 -6.54 8.59
CA ALA A 103 -7.18 -6.32 10.02
C ALA A 103 -5.74 -5.99 10.44
N GLU A 104 -4.75 -6.74 9.93
CA GLU A 104 -3.33 -6.47 10.17
C GLU A 104 -2.90 -5.09 9.67
N ALA A 105 -3.37 -4.68 8.48
CA ALA A 105 -3.12 -3.35 7.92
C ALA A 105 -3.68 -2.24 8.83
N LEU A 106 -4.93 -2.39 9.27
CA LEU A 106 -5.56 -1.41 10.15
C LEU A 106 -4.85 -1.32 11.51
N ASP A 107 -4.44 -2.44 12.08
CA ASP A 107 -3.72 -2.45 13.35
C ASP A 107 -2.32 -1.84 13.22
N SER A 108 -1.64 -2.06 12.09
CA SER A 108 -0.39 -1.37 11.77
C SER A 108 -0.57 0.16 11.71
N LYS A 109 -1.61 0.64 11.02
CA LYS A 109 -1.94 2.08 10.94
C LYS A 109 -2.27 2.67 12.32
N ARG A 110 -3.03 1.95 13.15
CA ARG A 110 -3.32 2.36 14.54
C ARG A 110 -2.05 2.48 15.38
N ALA A 111 -1.16 1.49 15.29
CA ALA A 111 0.12 1.48 16.00
C ALA A 111 1.02 2.64 15.53
N MET A 112 1.06 2.93 14.23
CA MET A 112 1.75 4.07 13.65
C MET A 112 1.21 5.39 14.20
N VAL A 113 -0.10 5.64 14.13
CA VAL A 113 -0.70 6.87 14.66
C VAL A 113 -0.33 7.05 16.13
N LYS A 114 -0.50 6.00 16.94
CA LYS A 114 -0.17 6.06 18.36
C LYS A 114 1.30 6.43 18.59
N LYS A 115 2.25 5.69 17.99
CA LYS A 115 3.69 5.93 18.18
C LYS A 115 4.14 7.29 17.69
N PHE A 116 3.61 7.75 16.55
CA PHE A 116 4.00 9.04 15.97
C PHE A 116 3.42 10.20 16.79
N SER A 117 2.19 10.07 17.30
CA SER A 117 1.56 11.08 18.17
C SER A 117 2.29 11.29 19.50
N ASP A 118 3.06 10.32 19.97
CA ASP A 118 3.88 10.46 21.18
C ASP A 118 5.07 11.42 20.97
N HIS A 119 5.45 11.72 19.71
CA HIS A 119 6.67 12.47 19.39
C HIS A 119 6.48 13.64 18.39
N LEU A 120 5.36 13.69 17.66
CA LEU A 120 5.11 14.66 16.61
C LEU A 120 3.76 15.36 16.78
N PRO A 121 3.61 16.62 16.34
CA PRO A 121 2.32 17.30 16.36
C PRO A 121 1.26 16.52 15.57
N ALA A 122 0.03 16.45 16.09
CA ALA A 122 -1.07 15.69 15.47
C ALA A 122 -1.30 16.04 13.98
N LYS A 123 -1.11 17.31 13.59
CA LYS A 123 -1.21 17.76 12.20
C LYS A 123 -0.20 17.06 11.28
N LYS A 124 1.03 16.83 11.74
CA LYS A 124 2.07 16.11 10.97
C LYS A 124 1.75 14.63 10.88
N VAL A 125 1.29 14.02 11.97
CA VAL A 125 0.86 12.61 11.98
C VAL A 125 -0.30 12.39 11.00
N TYR A 126 -1.30 13.26 11.02
CA TYR A 126 -2.43 13.18 10.10
C TYR A 126 -2.02 13.41 8.64
N GLN A 127 -1.09 14.32 8.36
CA GLN A 127 -0.57 14.53 7.01
C GLN A 127 0.13 13.27 6.47
N TYR A 128 0.92 12.59 7.31
CA TYR A 128 1.52 11.32 6.93
C TYR A 128 0.47 10.24 6.70
N PHE A 129 -0.51 10.11 7.60
CA PHE A 129 -1.63 9.18 7.45
C PHE A 129 -2.39 9.37 6.13
N VAL A 130 -2.74 10.61 5.76
CA VAL A 130 -3.40 10.88 4.47
C VAL A 130 -2.52 10.51 3.29
N MET A 131 -1.20 10.73 3.39
CA MET A 131 -0.24 10.39 2.34
C MET A 131 -0.17 8.87 2.14
N GLU A 132 -0.15 8.09 3.22
CA GLU A 132 -0.25 6.62 3.19
C GLU A 132 -1.50 6.13 2.45
N GLU A 133 -2.67 6.66 2.82
CA GLU A 133 -3.94 6.30 2.17
C GLU A 133 -3.95 6.59 0.66
N LEU A 134 -3.36 7.72 0.25
CA LEU A 134 -3.29 8.09 -1.16
C LEU A 134 -2.34 7.17 -1.95
N LEU A 135 -1.21 6.77 -1.37
CA LEU A 135 -0.28 5.83 -2.01
C LEU A 135 -0.89 4.44 -2.14
N GLU A 136 -1.53 3.94 -1.07
CA GLU A 136 -2.25 2.67 -1.08
C GLU A 136 -3.34 2.66 -2.16
N ALA A 137 -4.18 3.70 -2.19
CA ALA A 137 -5.25 3.81 -3.18
C ALA A 137 -4.71 3.83 -4.61
N GLY A 138 -3.66 4.60 -4.87
CA GLY A 138 -3.03 4.69 -6.20
C GLY A 138 -2.49 3.33 -6.68
N PHE A 139 -1.77 2.63 -5.81
CA PHE A 139 -1.22 1.30 -6.11
C PHE A 139 -2.30 0.26 -6.39
N PHE A 140 -3.31 0.16 -5.52
CA PHE A 140 -4.36 -0.85 -5.68
C PHE A 140 -5.31 -0.52 -6.84
N SER A 141 -5.46 0.74 -7.24
CA SER A 141 -6.23 1.12 -8.43
C SER A 141 -5.65 0.46 -9.70
N GLN A 142 -4.34 0.56 -9.90
CA GLN A 142 -3.67 -0.02 -11.08
C GLN A 142 -3.83 -1.54 -11.17
N ILE A 143 -3.76 -2.21 -10.02
CA ILE A 143 -3.96 -3.64 -9.95
C ILE A 143 -5.44 -3.97 -10.22
N GLY A 144 -6.35 -3.27 -9.54
CA GLY A 144 -7.79 -3.48 -9.58
C GLY A 144 -8.40 -3.34 -10.97
N GLU A 145 -7.91 -2.39 -11.78
CA GLU A 145 -8.35 -2.16 -13.16
C GLU A 145 -8.21 -3.40 -14.06
N ASN A 146 -7.25 -4.29 -13.75
CA ASN A 146 -6.94 -5.47 -14.54
C ASN A 146 -7.38 -6.78 -13.90
N LEU A 147 -8.04 -6.73 -12.74
CA LEU A 147 -8.47 -7.94 -12.05
C LEU A 147 -9.64 -8.62 -12.80
N PRO A 148 -9.47 -9.88 -13.24
CA PRO A 148 -10.55 -10.62 -13.89
C PRO A 148 -11.65 -10.95 -12.88
N VAL A 149 -12.91 -11.06 -13.32
CA VAL A 149 -14.01 -11.59 -12.49
C VAL A 149 -13.92 -13.12 -12.35
N ILE A 150 -14.54 -13.66 -11.31
CA ILE A 150 -14.78 -15.11 -11.17
C ILE A 150 -15.71 -15.55 -12.32
N LYS A 151 -15.40 -16.69 -12.95
CA LYS A 151 -16.22 -17.29 -14.00
C LYS A 151 -17.07 -18.43 -13.45
#